data_AF-R6WSW7-F1
#
_entry.id   AF-R6WSW7-F1
#
_cell.length_a   1.000
_cell.length_b   1.000
_cell.length_c   1.000
_cell.angle_alpha   90.00
_cell.angle_beta   90.00
_cell.angle_gamma   90.00
#
_symmetry.space_group_name_H-M   'P 1'
#
loop_
_entity.id
_entity.type
_entity.pdbx_description
1 polymer ?
#
loop_
_entity_poly.entity_id
_entity_poly.type
_entity_poly.pdbx_seq_one_letter_code
_entity_poly.pdbx_strand_id
1 'polypeptide(L)'
;MPAIYAHDRFGEKVAKKLDGELKRFVFEYYPQFEIGLQGPDIFFFYRPYMKNKIVKYGHHLHAISAKPFFEHAMKVINKRGRDSAQYAYLLGFICHYILDSECHPYISQMIEKTGVQHLEIEEEFEKSLPCAEKLEERNHQHCHAADRTI
;
A
#
# COMPACT_ATOMS: atom_id res chain seq x y z
N MET A 1 -5.91 -0.08 5.74
CA MET A 1 -4.96 0.34 6.80
C MET A 1 -4.55 1.78 6.50
N PRO A 2 -4.91 2.82 7.28
CA PRO A 2 -4.51 4.19 6.94
C PRO A 2 -3.02 4.40 7.23
N ALA A 3 -2.14 3.83 6.41
CA ALA A 3 -0.69 3.97 6.51
C ALA A 3 -0.11 4.37 5.15
N ILE A 4 0.05 5.67 4.94
CA ILE A 4 0.57 6.25 3.68
C ILE A 4 1.96 5.69 3.39
N TYR A 5 2.84 5.69 4.38
CA TYR A 5 4.24 5.30 4.23
C TYR A 5 4.38 3.80 3.97
N ALA A 6 3.60 2.97 4.66
CA ALA A 6 3.66 1.53 4.49
C ALA A 6 3.28 1.11 3.07
N HIS A 7 2.18 1.66 2.54
CA HIS A 7 1.73 1.39 1.18
C HIS A 7 2.68 1.95 0.14
N ASP A 8 3.19 3.17 0.34
CA ASP A 8 4.16 3.80 -0.56
C ASP A 8 5.44 2.96 -0.69
N ARG A 9 6.06 2.60 0.45
CA ARG A 9 7.27 1.78 0.47
C ARG A 9 7.07 0.39 -0.08
N PHE A 10 5.94 -0.24 0.22
CA PHE A 10 5.60 -1.53 -0.37
C PHE A 10 5.50 -1.43 -1.89
N GLY A 11 4.76 -0.44 -2.39
CA GLY A 11 4.61 -0.17 -3.82
C GLY A 11 5.95 0.11 -4.51
N GLU A 12 6.82 0.92 -3.89
CA GLU A 12 8.16 1.20 -4.40
C GLU A 12 9.02 -0.08 -4.50
N LYS A 13 9.00 -0.92 -3.46
CA LYS A 13 9.72 -2.21 -3.45
C LYS A 13 9.19 -3.15 -4.54
N VAL A 14 7.87 -3.17 -4.79
CA VAL A 14 7.26 -3.93 -5.89
C VAL A 14 7.70 -3.35 -7.24
N ALA A 15 7.56 -2.04 -7.45
CA ALA A 15 7.90 -1.38 -8.71
C ALA A 15 9.35 -1.60 -9.15
N LYS A 16 10.29 -1.61 -8.18
CA LYS A 16 11.72 -1.91 -8.44
C LYS A 16 11.94 -3.33 -8.97
N LYS A 17 11.12 -4.30 -8.53
CA LYS A 17 11.20 -5.72 -8.90
C LYS A 17 10.45 -6.06 -10.20
N LEU A 18 9.57 -5.18 -10.67
CA LEU A 18 8.89 -5.38 -11.97
C LEU A 18 9.90 -5.30 -13.12
N ASP A 19 9.54 -5.95 -14.22
CA ASP A 19 10.26 -5.97 -15.49
C ASP A 19 9.31 -5.74 -16.68
N GLY A 20 9.90 -5.65 -17.87
CA GLY A 20 9.19 -5.55 -19.14
C GLY A 20 8.14 -4.44 -19.20
N GLU A 21 6.98 -4.76 -19.76
CA GLU A 21 5.89 -3.81 -19.97
C GLU A 21 5.26 -3.32 -18.67
N LEU A 22 5.17 -4.16 -17.64
CA LEU A 22 4.60 -3.76 -16.35
C LEU A 22 5.43 -2.66 -15.70
N LYS A 23 6.76 -2.82 -15.71
CA LYS A 23 7.67 -1.78 -15.24
C LYS A 23 7.45 -0.49 -16.03
N ARG A 24 7.42 -0.58 -17.37
CA ARG A 24 7.19 0.58 -18.24
C ARG A 24 5.90 1.32 -17.86
N PHE A 25 4.77 0.62 -17.78
CA PHE A 25 3.47 1.24 -17.47
C PHE A 25 3.43 1.88 -16.09
N VAL A 26 4.04 1.24 -15.08
CA VAL A 26 4.11 1.81 -13.73
C VAL A 26 4.91 3.10 -13.72
N PHE A 27 6.11 3.13 -14.34
CA PHE A 27 6.95 4.33 -14.31
C PHE A 27 6.45 5.43 -15.25
N GLU A 28 5.79 5.10 -16.36
CA GLU A 28 5.20 6.07 -17.28
C GLU A 28 4.02 6.83 -16.65
N TYR A 29 3.21 6.16 -15.82
CA TYR A 29 2.07 6.74 -15.11
C TYR A 29 2.24 6.63 -13.58
N TYR A 30 3.45 6.91 -13.09
CA TYR A 30 3.81 6.72 -11.68
C TYR A 30 2.91 7.48 -10.70
N PRO A 31 2.48 8.73 -10.96
CA PRO A 31 1.56 9.42 -10.05
C PRO A 31 0.23 8.68 -9.87
N GLN A 32 -0.27 8.02 -10.91
CA GLN A 32 -1.51 7.24 -10.81
C GLN A 32 -1.28 5.94 -10.06
N PHE A 33 -0.13 5.30 -10.24
CA PHE A 33 0.29 4.17 -9.41
C PHE A 33 0.34 4.56 -7.94
N GLU A 34 0.99 5.66 -7.58
CA GLU A 34 1.08 6.17 -6.19
C GLU A 34 -0.29 6.47 -5.59
N ILE A 35 -1.20 7.10 -6.33
CA ILE A 35 -2.58 7.32 -5.86
C ILE A 35 -3.28 5.96 -5.65
N GLY A 36 -3.04 5.00 -6.55
CA GLY A 36 -3.54 3.64 -6.43
C GLY A 36 -3.05 2.92 -5.16
N LEU A 37 -1.80 3.14 -4.75
CA LEU A 37 -1.23 2.58 -3.51
C LEU A 37 -2.00 3.00 -2.25
N GLN A 38 -2.72 4.12 -2.29
CA GLN A 38 -3.52 4.59 -1.17
C GLN A 38 -4.92 3.95 -1.13
N GLY A 39 -5.34 3.27 -2.19
CA GLY A 39 -6.63 2.57 -2.22
C GLY A 39 -7.81 3.45 -1.78
N PRO A 40 -8.72 2.95 -0.92
CA PRO A 40 -9.76 3.74 -0.27
C PRO A 40 -9.28 4.51 0.98
N ASP A 41 -8.02 4.38 1.43
CA ASP A 41 -7.54 5.07 2.65
C ASP A 41 -7.48 6.59 2.51
N ILE A 42 -7.40 7.11 1.29
CA ILE A 42 -7.57 8.54 0.98
C ILE A 42 -8.77 9.17 1.72
N PHE A 43 -9.85 8.42 1.92
CA PHE A 43 -11.04 8.92 2.62
C PHE A 43 -10.81 9.21 4.11
N PHE A 44 -9.81 8.58 4.74
CA PHE A 44 -9.47 8.78 6.14
C PHE A 44 -8.77 10.13 6.39
N PHE A 45 -8.12 10.69 5.37
CA PHE A 45 -7.46 11.99 5.44
C PHE A 45 -8.41 13.18 5.22
N TYR A 46 -9.69 12.93 4.94
CA TYR A 46 -10.68 13.99 4.83
C TYR A 46 -11.16 14.46 6.21
N ARG A 47 -10.70 15.65 6.62
CA ARG A 47 -11.05 16.28 7.91
C ARG A 47 -10.92 15.31 9.10
N PRO A 48 -9.72 14.75 9.34
CA PRO A 48 -9.51 13.66 10.29
C PRO A 48 -9.80 14.07 11.75
N TYR A 49 -9.75 15.36 12.05
CA TYR A 49 -10.06 15.93 13.37
C TYR A 49 -11.56 15.87 13.73
N MET A 50 -12.44 15.43 12.83
CA MET A 50 -13.88 15.31 13.12
C MET A 50 -14.52 14.08 12.48
N LYS A 51 -15.47 13.49 13.19
CA LYS A 51 -16.33 12.44 12.62
C LYS A 51 -17.10 13.01 11.44
N ASN A 52 -17.01 12.35 10.30
CA ASN A 52 -17.68 12.79 9.08
C ASN A 52 -18.10 11.61 8.20
N LYS A 53 -19.01 11.87 7.26
CA LYS A 53 -19.57 10.83 6.37
C LYS A 53 -18.54 10.21 5.42
N ILE A 54 -17.44 10.91 5.13
CA ILE A 54 -16.40 10.46 4.20
C ILE A 54 -15.52 9.40 4.87
N VAL A 55 -15.09 9.65 6.11
CA VAL A 55 -14.38 8.65 6.94
C VAL A 55 -15.24 7.39 7.13
N LYS A 56 -16.54 7.57 7.44
CA LYS A 56 -17.47 6.43 7.52
C LYS A 56 -17.58 5.64 6.22
N TYR A 57 -17.54 6.33 5.08
CA TYR A 57 -17.53 5.70 3.76
C TYR A 57 -16.23 4.92 3.52
N GLY A 58 -15.07 5.47 3.92
CA GLY A 58 -13.79 4.75 3.90
C GLY A 58 -13.85 3.45 4.69
N HIS A 59 -14.40 3.46 5.90
CA HIS A 59 -14.61 2.23 6.69
C HIS A 59 -15.57 1.25 6.00
N HIS A 60 -16.65 1.74 5.39
CA HIS A 60 -17.58 0.90 4.66
C HIS A 60 -16.89 0.18 3.48
N LEU A 61 -16.04 0.88 2.73
CA LEU A 61 -15.30 0.30 1.60
C LEU A 61 -14.36 -0.83 2.04
N HIS A 62 -13.71 -0.71 3.19
CA HIS A 62 -12.88 -1.78 3.76
C HIS A 62 -13.69 -2.99 4.27
N ALA A 63 -14.97 -2.78 4.62
CA ALA A 63 -15.83 -3.83 5.15
C ALA A 63 -16.56 -4.65 4.05
N ILE A 64 -16.54 -4.18 2.81
CA ILE A 64 -17.19 -4.86 1.69
C ILE A 64 -16.16 -5.52 0.77
N SER A 65 -16.62 -6.46 -0.06
CA SER A 65 -15.75 -7.11 -1.04
C SER A 65 -15.23 -6.10 -2.06
N ALA A 66 -13.92 -6.18 -2.38
CA ALA A 66 -13.30 -5.44 -3.47
C ALA A 66 -13.65 -6.00 -4.87
N LYS A 67 -14.33 -7.16 -4.95
CA LYS A 67 -14.69 -7.81 -6.23
C LYS A 67 -15.42 -6.88 -7.20
N PRO A 68 -16.48 -6.13 -6.81
CA PRO A 68 -17.17 -5.23 -7.74
C PRO A 68 -16.27 -4.12 -8.28
N PHE A 69 -15.30 -3.65 -7.47
CA PHE A 69 -14.30 -2.68 -7.91
C PHE A 69 -13.40 -3.29 -8.99
N PHE A 70 -12.84 -4.49 -8.77
CA PHE A 70 -11.99 -5.15 -9.76
C PHE A 70 -12.73 -5.49 -11.04
N GLU A 71 -13.99 -5.97 -10.95
CA GLU A 71 -14.83 -6.22 -12.13
C GLU A 71 -15.06 -4.96 -12.96
N HIS A 72 -15.28 -3.82 -12.31
CA HIS A 72 -15.40 -2.54 -13.00
C HIS A 72 -14.06 -2.10 -13.59
N ALA A 73 -12.97 -2.18 -12.84
CA ALA A 73 -11.63 -1.81 -13.28
C ALA A 73 -11.25 -2.58 -14.55
N MET A 74 -11.49 -3.89 -14.60
CA MET A 74 -11.21 -4.71 -15.80
C MET A 74 -11.98 -4.23 -17.03
N LYS A 75 -13.24 -3.78 -16.88
CA LYS A 75 -14.01 -3.20 -17.99
C LYS A 75 -13.37 -1.89 -18.49
N VAL A 76 -12.86 -1.06 -17.58
CA VAL A 76 -12.15 0.17 -17.93
C VAL A 76 -10.85 -0.13 -18.68
N ILE A 77 -10.06 -1.08 -18.19
CA ILE A 77 -8.79 -1.47 -18.82
C ILE A 77 -9.02 -2.10 -20.19
N ASN A 78 -10.04 -2.95 -20.35
CA ASN A 78 -10.38 -3.52 -21.65
C ASN A 78 -10.75 -2.46 -22.70
N LYS A 79 -11.28 -1.31 -22.28
CA LYS A 79 -11.62 -0.19 -23.17
C LYS A 79 -10.44 0.75 -23.44
N ARG A 80 -9.58 0.97 -22.44
CA ARG A 80 -8.49 1.96 -22.49
C ARG A 80 -7.16 1.38 -22.95
N GLY A 81 -6.95 0.07 -22.78
CA GLY A 81 -5.65 -0.58 -22.96
C GLY A 81 -4.79 -0.52 -21.69
N ARG A 82 -3.73 -1.33 -21.69
CA ARG A 82 -2.77 -1.42 -20.57
C ARG A 82 -1.80 -0.24 -20.53
N ASP A 83 -1.53 0.38 -21.67
CA ASP A 83 -0.76 1.62 -21.73
C ASP A 83 -1.66 2.80 -21.36
N SER A 84 -2.01 2.89 -20.07
CA SER A 84 -2.90 3.94 -19.56
C SER A 84 -2.70 4.22 -18.08
N ALA A 85 -2.98 5.48 -17.72
CA ALA A 85 -3.08 5.96 -16.35
C ALA A 85 -4.01 5.09 -15.46
N GLN A 86 -5.10 4.57 -16.01
CA GLN A 86 -6.03 3.71 -15.27
C GLN A 86 -5.42 2.35 -14.94
N TYR A 87 -4.58 1.82 -15.84
CA TYR A 87 -3.89 0.55 -15.59
C TYR A 87 -2.85 0.70 -14.48
N ALA A 88 -2.05 1.78 -14.51
CA ALA A 88 -1.11 2.06 -13.43
C ALA A 88 -1.80 2.27 -12.08
N TYR A 89 -2.92 3.01 -12.05
CA TYR A 89 -3.77 3.12 -10.86
C TYR A 89 -4.23 1.76 -10.35
N LEU A 90 -4.69 0.88 -11.24
CA LEU A 90 -5.11 -0.47 -10.87
C LEU A 90 -3.95 -1.30 -10.29
N LEU A 91 -2.74 -1.19 -10.86
CA LEU A 91 -1.55 -1.86 -10.33
C LEU A 91 -1.20 -1.38 -8.92
N GLY A 92 -1.31 -0.06 -8.67
CA GLY A 92 -1.15 0.50 -7.32
C GLY A 92 -2.22 -0.01 -6.36
N PHE A 93 -3.48 -0.03 -6.79
CA PHE A 93 -4.59 -0.52 -5.97
C PHE A 93 -4.45 -2.02 -5.63
N ILE A 94 -3.92 -2.83 -6.55
CA ILE A 94 -3.60 -4.24 -6.28
C ILE A 94 -2.54 -4.34 -5.18
N CYS A 95 -1.50 -3.51 -5.22
CA CYS A 95 -0.49 -3.50 -4.17
C CYS A 95 -1.08 -3.12 -2.81
N HIS A 96 -1.93 -2.09 -2.77
CA HIS A 96 -2.68 -1.72 -1.58
C HIS A 96 -3.49 -2.91 -1.04
N TYR A 97 -4.33 -3.51 -1.89
CA TYR A 97 -5.22 -4.60 -1.52
C TYR A 97 -4.47 -5.83 -0.99
N ILE A 98 -3.34 -6.18 -1.62
CA ILE A 98 -2.48 -7.28 -1.16
C ILE A 98 -1.91 -6.98 0.22
N LEU A 99 -1.35 -5.79 0.43
CA LEU A 99 -0.74 -5.46 1.72
C LEU A 99 -1.78 -5.49 2.85
N ASP A 100 -2.95 -4.88 2.65
CA ASP A 100 -4.04 -4.90 3.64
C ASP A 100 -4.51 -6.33 3.94
N SER A 101 -4.65 -7.16 2.90
CA SER A 101 -5.11 -8.54 3.05
C SER A 101 -4.13 -9.41 3.86
N GLU A 102 -2.83 -9.16 3.73
CA GLU A 102 -1.80 -9.88 4.50
C GLU A 102 -1.65 -9.33 5.93
N CYS A 103 -1.84 -8.02 6.14
CA CYS A 103 -1.71 -7.38 7.45
C CYS A 103 -2.92 -7.61 8.35
N HIS A 104 -4.14 -7.60 7.80
CA HIS A 104 -5.38 -7.65 8.61
C HIS A 104 -5.48 -8.88 9.51
N PRO A 105 -5.15 -10.13 9.09
CA PRO A 105 -5.20 -11.29 9.97
C PRO A 105 -4.29 -11.14 11.20
N TYR A 106 -3.10 -10.55 11.03
CA TYR A 106 -2.19 -10.29 12.13
C TYR A 106 -2.75 -9.22 13.07
N ILE A 107 -3.28 -8.12 12.53
CA ILE A 107 -3.85 -7.04 13.34
C ILE A 107 -5.05 -7.56 14.14
N SER A 108 -5.95 -8.34 13.53
CA SER A 108 -7.09 -8.95 14.22
C SER A 108 -6.66 -9.83 15.41
N GLN A 109 -5.62 -10.65 15.22
CA GLN A 109 -5.08 -11.46 16.32
C GLN A 109 -4.48 -10.61 17.44
N MET A 110 -3.79 -9.51 17.10
CA MET A 110 -3.17 -8.63 18.09
C MET A 110 -4.22 -7.85 18.90
N ILE A 111 -5.31 -7.41 18.26
CA ILE A 111 -6.44 -6.79 18.96
C ILE A 111 -7.02 -7.76 20.00
N GLU A 112 -7.26 -9.01 19.61
CA GLU A 112 -7.81 -10.04 20.51
C GLU A 112 -6.89 -10.33 21.70
N LYS A 113 -5.57 -10.38 21.47
CA LYS A 113 -4.58 -10.70 22.51
C LYS A 113 -4.28 -9.55 23.46
N THR A 114 -4.22 -8.32 22.97
CA THR A 114 -3.68 -7.17 23.71
C THR A 114 -4.75 -6.17 24.14
N GLY A 115 -5.93 -6.20 23.51
CA GLY A 115 -6.96 -5.19 23.69
C GLY A 115 -6.62 -3.81 23.08
N VAL A 116 -5.47 -3.68 22.42
CA VAL A 116 -5.04 -2.45 21.73
C VAL A 116 -5.95 -2.21 20.52
N GLN A 117 -6.25 -0.94 20.23
CA GLN A 117 -7.12 -0.60 19.10
C GLN A 117 -6.40 -0.82 17.76
N HIS A 118 -7.18 -1.19 16.74
CA HIS A 118 -6.70 -1.41 15.36
C HIS A 118 -5.78 -0.29 14.87
N LEU A 119 -6.24 0.96 14.99
CA LEU A 119 -5.51 2.15 14.55
C LEU A 119 -4.16 2.31 15.26
N GLU A 120 -4.08 1.97 16.53
CA GLU A 120 -2.86 2.14 17.33
C GLU A 120 -1.78 1.13 16.92
N ILE A 121 -2.17 -0.10 16.56
CA ILE A 121 -1.26 -1.11 16.00
C ILE A 121 -0.73 -0.66 14.64
N GLU A 122 -1.60 -0.12 13.79
CA GLU A 122 -1.24 0.39 12.46
C GLU A 122 -0.31 1.60 12.54
N GLU A 123 -0.60 2.56 13.42
CA GLU A 123 0.24 3.75 13.64
C GLU A 123 1.63 3.37 14.15
N GLU A 124 1.74 2.45 15.11
CA GLU A 124 3.03 2.01 15.63
C GLU A 124 3.82 1.22 14.57
N PHE A 125 3.15 0.41 13.75
CA PHE A 125 3.79 -0.24 12.61
C PHE A 125 4.34 0.80 11.64
N GLU A 126 3.55 1.79 11.24
CA GLU A 126 3.98 2.84 10.31
C GLU A 126 5.18 3.64 10.85
N LYS A 127 5.17 4.01 12.13
CA LYS A 127 6.29 4.70 12.80
C LYS A 127 7.56 3.85 12.84
N SER A 128 7.44 2.52 12.90
CA SER A 128 8.59 1.62 12.98
C SER A 128 9.35 1.47 11.66
N LEU A 129 8.66 1.61 10.52
CA LEU A 129 9.19 1.31 9.19
C LEU A 129 10.44 2.12 8.80
N PRO A 130 10.50 3.46 8.97
CA PRO A 130 11.70 4.23 8.64
C PRO A 130 12.93 3.81 9.45
N CYS A 131 12.73 3.39 10.70
CA CYS A 131 13.81 2.93 11.57
C CYS A 131 14.32 1.55 11.14
N ALA A 132 13.39 0.65 10.77
CA ALA A 132 13.70 -0.66 10.22
C ALA A 132 14.49 -0.56 8.90
N GLU A 133 14.09 0.34 7.99
CA GLU A 133 14.82 0.55 6.72
C GLU A 133 16.25 1.04 6.95
N LYS A 134 16.46 2.00 7.86
CA LYS A 134 17.82 2.44 8.24
C LYS A 134 18.67 1.33 8.85
N LEU A 135 18.05 0.36 9.53
CA LEU A 135 18.75 -0.81 10.05
C LEU A 135 19.13 -1.77 8.91
N GLU A 136 18.21 -2.03 7.97
CA GLU A 136 18.48 -2.83 6.77
C GLU A 136 19.62 -2.24 5.93
N GLU A 137 19.60 -0.93 5.67
CA GLU A 137 20.64 -0.22 4.91
C GLU A 137 22.03 -0.33 5.58
N ARG A 138 22.09 -0.14 6.90
CA ARG A 138 23.34 -0.27 7.68
C ARG A 138 23.88 -1.69 7.66
N ASN A 139 23.00 -2.68 7.82
CA ASN A 139 23.38 -4.08 7.77
C ASN A 139 23.88 -4.46 6.37
N HIS A 140 23.25 -3.95 5.31
CA HIS A 140 23.71 -4.16 3.95
C HIS A 140 25.09 -3.53 3.70
N GLN A 141 25.33 -2.30 4.18
CA GLN A 141 26.64 -1.66 4.11
C GLN A 141 27.72 -2.40 4.89
N HIS A 142 27.41 -2.96 6.06
CA HIS A 142 28.36 -3.79 6.83
C HIS A 142 28.71 -5.09 6.10
N CYS A 143 27.74 -5.78 5.49
CA CYS A 143 28.01 -6.98 4.70
C CYS A 143 28.89 -6.68 3.47
N HIS A 144 28.63 -5.59 2.75
CA HIS A 144 29.44 -5.18 1.60
C HIS A 144 30.84 -4.65 1.98
N ALA A 145 31.02 -4.15 3.20
CA ALA A 145 32.35 -3.75 3.71
C ALA A 145 33.18 -4.98 4.11
N ALA A 146 32.57 -6.00 4.71
CA ALA A 146 33.25 -7.24 5.07
C ALA A 146 33.77 -8.01 3.84
N ASP A 147 33.00 -8.02 2.73
CA ASP A 147 33.37 -8.70 1.47
C ASP A 147 34.46 -7.97 0.64
N ARG A 148 34.80 -6.72 0.98
CA ARG A 148 35.86 -5.95 0.30
C ARG A 148 37.22 -6.00 1.01
N THR A 149 37.31 -6.74 2.11
CA THR A 149 38.52 -6.82 2.95
C THR A 149 39.26 -8.16 2.80
N ILE A 150 38.99 -8.91 1.73
CA ILE A 150 39.70 -10.15 1.37
C ILE A 150 40.33 -9.99 -0.01
#